data_AF-A0A0M9E8X9-F1
#
_entry.id   AF-A0A0M9E8X9-F1
#
_cell.length_a   1.000
_cell.length_b   1.000
_cell.length_c   1.000
_cell.angle_alpha   90.00
_cell.angle_beta   90.00
_cell.angle_gamma   90.00
#
_symmetry.space_group_name_H-M   'P 1'
#
loop_
_entity.id
_entity.type
_entity.pdbx_description
1 polymer ?
#
loop_
_entity_poly.entity_id
_entity_poly.type
_entity_poly.pdbx_seq_one_letter_code
_entity_poly.pdbx_strand_id
1 'polypeptide(L)'
;MQKILTITLIVLLLNINNVSAELNDGLVAYYPFNSNANDESSNTNHGIVNGATLNKDRFGNDNSAYKFDGINDFISINDSESLNFSNGNFTISLWVKLLDKRDYHRLISKYKYDSGGWIVYASEKYFGCNIRGTSEFENLFFGEYNVEKWYFITVIKTSNKMKIFLNSKLAGMYSFEFGNTNISEPLLIGKYISHGMPSNYISGLIDDIRIYNREISEDEIKELFYFNGWSDFNVNYNDFDNDGIIDSFDQCENTATNSYVDKNGCPANGVFLTSQQATQIVNCMKNVQIILDSIGIEDAIKALEISAGLQKKN
;
A
#
# COMPACT_ATOMS: atom_id res chain seq x y z
N MET A 1 -27.24 25.33 -24.89
CA MET A 1 -26.06 24.46 -25.14
C MET A 1 -24.96 24.65 -24.10
N GLN A 2 -24.56 25.89 -23.76
CA GLN A 2 -23.48 26.14 -22.79
C GLN A 2 -23.74 25.59 -21.37
N LYS A 3 -24.98 25.62 -20.87
CA LYS A 3 -25.38 25.06 -19.56
C LYS A 3 -25.36 23.52 -19.48
N ILE A 4 -25.54 22.83 -20.61
CA ILE A 4 -25.49 21.35 -20.66
C ILE A 4 -24.03 20.90 -20.61
N LEU A 5 -23.14 21.62 -21.31
CA LEU A 5 -21.69 21.37 -21.29
C LEU A 5 -21.08 21.54 -19.89
N THR A 6 -21.58 22.48 -19.08
CA THR A 6 -21.07 22.71 -17.72
C THR A 6 -21.46 21.61 -16.73
N ILE A 7 -22.65 21.01 -16.90
CA ILE A 7 -23.13 19.92 -16.05
C ILE A 7 -22.39 18.61 -16.38
N THR A 8 -22.12 18.35 -17.66
CA THR A 8 -21.32 17.19 -18.09
C THR A 8 -19.87 17.28 -17.60
N LEU A 9 -19.28 18.48 -17.56
CA LEU A 9 -17.93 18.71 -17.04
C LEU A 9 -17.83 18.51 -15.52
N ILE A 10 -18.86 18.88 -14.75
CA ILE A 10 -18.92 18.66 -13.29
C ILE A 10 -19.12 17.17 -12.96
N VAL A 11 -19.92 16.45 -13.74
CA VAL A 11 -20.07 14.97 -13.59
C VAL A 11 -18.79 14.24 -14.01
N LEU A 12 -18.03 14.75 -14.98
CA LEU A 12 -16.72 14.20 -15.35
C LEU A 12 -15.67 14.47 -14.26
N LEU A 13 -15.63 15.68 -13.68
CA LEU A 13 -14.73 16.06 -12.58
C LEU A 13 -15.01 15.31 -11.26
N LEU A 14 -16.26 14.86 -11.03
CA LEU A 14 -16.62 14.02 -9.88
C LEU A 14 -16.18 12.56 -10.03
N ASN A 15 -15.79 12.11 -11.22
CA ASN A 15 -15.36 10.73 -11.48
C ASN A 15 -13.84 10.52 -11.54
N ILE A 16 -13.04 11.60 -11.59
CA ILE A 16 -11.56 11.50 -11.65
C ILE A 16 -10.96 11.14 -10.27
N ASN A 17 -11.72 11.26 -9.19
CA ASN A 17 -11.26 10.86 -7.86
C ASN A 17 -11.45 9.35 -7.56
N ASN A 18 -12.12 8.57 -8.42
CA ASN A 18 -12.61 7.25 -8.01
C ASN A 18 -11.69 6.06 -8.33
N VAL A 19 -10.54 6.28 -8.98
CA VAL A 19 -9.68 5.17 -9.40
C VAL A 19 -8.59 4.86 -8.37
N SER A 20 -7.89 5.86 -7.83
CA SER A 20 -7.01 5.65 -6.65
C SER A 20 -7.81 5.51 -5.34
N ALA A 21 -9.12 5.80 -5.38
CA ALA A 21 -10.02 5.60 -4.26
C ALA A 21 -10.27 4.12 -3.95
N GLU A 22 -10.09 3.19 -4.90
CA GLU A 22 -10.29 1.75 -4.65
C GLU A 22 -9.23 1.19 -3.70
N LEU A 23 -7.93 1.41 -3.97
CA LEU A 23 -6.86 0.88 -3.11
C LEU A 23 -6.74 1.53 -1.74
N ASN A 24 -7.41 2.67 -1.51
CA ASN A 24 -7.50 3.32 -0.21
C ASN A 24 -8.81 3.00 0.51
N ASP A 25 -9.82 2.48 -0.19
CA ASP A 25 -11.07 2.06 0.43
C ASP A 25 -10.82 0.90 1.38
N GLY A 26 -11.31 1.05 2.62
CA GLY A 26 -11.08 0.10 3.69
C GLY A 26 -9.62 -0.06 4.13
N LEU A 27 -8.71 0.83 3.72
CA LEU A 27 -7.30 0.80 4.14
C LEU A 27 -7.19 1.12 5.64
N VAL A 28 -6.65 0.17 6.40
CA VAL A 28 -6.50 0.23 7.85
C VAL A 28 -5.10 0.66 8.25
N ALA A 29 -4.08 0.20 7.52
CA ALA A 29 -2.70 0.60 7.74
C ALA A 29 -1.90 0.46 6.43
N TYR A 30 -0.96 1.37 6.18
CA TYR A 30 0.00 1.30 5.08
C TYR A 30 1.40 1.68 5.56
N TYR A 31 2.35 0.75 5.47
CA TYR A 31 3.75 0.97 5.81
C TYR A 31 4.61 0.84 4.55
N PRO A 32 4.88 1.95 3.83
CA PRO A 32 5.78 1.96 2.67
C PRO A 32 7.25 1.84 3.05
N PHE A 33 7.59 2.01 4.33
CA PHE A 33 8.96 1.98 4.83
C PHE A 33 9.95 2.95 4.16
N ASN A 34 9.43 4.01 3.56
CA ASN A 34 10.21 5.13 3.06
C ASN A 34 10.77 5.96 4.23
N SER A 35 12.01 5.63 4.61
CA SER A 35 12.81 6.27 5.67
C SER A 35 12.32 6.12 7.11
N ASN A 36 11.15 5.52 7.35
CA ASN A 36 10.59 5.33 8.70
C ASN A 36 9.54 4.21 8.72
N ALA A 37 9.03 3.86 9.91
CA ALA A 37 7.98 2.85 10.08
C ALA A 37 6.58 3.46 10.30
N ASN A 38 6.31 4.64 9.76
CA ASN A 38 5.01 5.29 9.94
C ASN A 38 3.94 4.63 9.09
N ASP A 39 2.77 4.44 9.70
CA ASP A 39 1.52 4.23 8.98
C ASP A 39 1.10 5.49 8.20
N GLU A 40 0.99 5.37 6.87
CA GLU A 40 0.52 6.41 5.95
C GLU A 40 -0.99 6.31 5.64
N SER A 41 -1.71 5.43 6.33
CA SER A 41 -3.18 5.45 6.33
C SER A 41 -3.75 6.56 7.22
N SER A 42 -5.08 6.70 7.25
CA SER A 42 -5.75 7.64 8.14
C SER A 42 -5.76 7.23 9.62
N ASN A 43 -5.33 6.01 9.98
CA ASN A 43 -5.43 5.50 11.35
C ASN A 43 -4.19 5.75 12.21
N THR A 44 -3.08 6.23 11.63
CA THR A 44 -1.85 6.61 12.37
C THR A 44 -1.30 5.50 13.29
N ASN A 45 -1.43 4.24 12.89
CA ASN A 45 -0.91 3.08 13.62
C ASN A 45 0.63 2.97 13.47
N HIS A 46 1.39 4.03 13.78
CA HIS A 46 2.83 4.09 13.52
C HIS A 46 3.61 3.00 14.26
N GLY A 47 4.61 2.44 13.56
CA GLY A 47 5.50 1.41 14.09
C GLY A 47 6.65 1.97 14.91
N ILE A 48 7.02 1.24 15.96
CA ILE A 48 8.19 1.46 16.78
C ILE A 48 9.24 0.43 16.36
N VAL A 49 10.34 0.91 15.79
CA VAL A 49 11.45 0.07 15.30
C VAL A 49 12.33 -0.37 16.47
N ASN A 50 12.57 -1.68 16.57
CA ASN A 50 13.44 -2.29 17.57
C ASN A 50 14.51 -3.12 16.85
N GLY A 51 15.70 -2.54 16.68
CA GLY A 51 16.86 -3.21 16.07
C GLY A 51 16.88 -3.23 14.54
N ALA A 52 15.73 -3.45 13.89
CA ALA A 52 15.63 -3.49 12.43
C ALA A 52 16.17 -2.19 11.78
N THR A 53 16.88 -2.34 10.67
CA THR A 53 17.56 -1.23 10.00
C THR A 53 17.00 -0.98 8.60
N LEU A 54 16.97 0.28 8.17
CA LEU A 54 16.60 0.64 6.80
C LEU A 54 17.58 0.03 5.79
N ASN A 55 17.05 -0.39 4.64
CA ASN A 55 17.78 -1.03 3.56
C ASN A 55 17.16 -0.71 2.20
N LYS A 56 17.70 -1.32 1.14
CA LYS A 56 17.17 -1.19 -0.21
C LYS A 56 15.88 -1.99 -0.38
N ASP A 57 14.92 -1.38 -1.06
CA ASP A 57 13.70 -2.05 -1.48
C ASP A 57 13.92 -2.97 -2.70
N ARG A 58 12.82 -3.44 -3.28
CA ARG A 58 12.82 -4.29 -4.48
C ARG A 58 13.32 -3.58 -5.74
N PHE A 59 13.27 -2.26 -5.78
CA PHE A 59 13.77 -1.43 -6.89
C PHE A 59 15.22 -0.99 -6.69
N GLY A 60 15.81 -1.27 -5.52
CA GLY A 60 17.16 -0.85 -5.17
C GLY A 60 17.23 0.56 -4.58
N ASN A 61 16.10 1.18 -4.25
CA ASN A 61 16.03 2.49 -3.60
C ASN A 61 16.50 2.37 -2.15
N ASP A 62 17.45 3.20 -1.75
CA ASP A 62 17.98 3.22 -0.38
C ASP A 62 16.92 3.69 0.62
N ASN A 63 16.89 3.06 1.79
CA ASN A 63 16.00 3.38 2.90
C ASN A 63 14.50 3.26 2.58
N SER A 64 14.14 2.27 1.76
CA SER A 64 12.76 2.00 1.35
C SER A 64 12.29 0.60 1.75
N ALA A 65 13.03 -0.11 2.60
CA ALA A 65 12.60 -1.36 3.22
C ALA A 65 13.27 -1.52 4.59
N TYR A 66 12.70 -2.34 5.49
CA TYR A 66 13.40 -2.74 6.72
C TYR A 66 14.04 -4.10 6.58
N LYS A 67 15.32 -4.18 6.96
CA LYS A 67 16.09 -5.41 7.13
C LYS A 67 16.08 -5.85 8.59
N PHE A 68 15.89 -7.15 8.78
CA PHE A 68 15.87 -7.84 10.06
C PHE A 68 16.98 -8.90 10.06
N ASP A 69 17.74 -9.00 11.14
CA ASP A 69 18.89 -9.87 11.25
C ASP A 69 18.56 -11.34 11.58
N GLY A 70 17.36 -11.59 12.10
CA GLY A 70 16.90 -12.90 12.52
C GLY A 70 17.31 -13.31 13.93
N ILE A 71 17.78 -12.37 14.76
CA ILE A 71 18.19 -12.58 16.15
C ILE A 71 17.20 -11.91 17.10
N ASN A 72 17.03 -10.59 17.00
CA ASN A 72 16.18 -9.83 17.93
C ASN A 72 15.45 -8.64 17.32
N ASP A 73 15.55 -8.44 16.00
CA ASP A 73 14.94 -7.32 15.29
C ASP A 73 13.42 -7.48 15.12
N PHE A 74 12.66 -6.41 15.38
CA PHE A 74 11.22 -6.35 15.08
C PHE A 74 10.71 -4.91 14.98
N ILE A 75 9.50 -4.74 14.45
CA ILE A 75 8.73 -3.49 14.56
C ILE A 75 7.45 -3.81 15.32
N SER A 76 7.10 -2.98 16.31
CA SER A 76 5.87 -3.11 17.09
C SER A 76 4.93 -1.95 16.84
N ILE A 77 3.66 -2.26 16.64
CA ILE A 77 2.56 -1.30 16.51
C ILE A 77 1.63 -1.54 17.69
N ASN A 78 1.27 -0.48 18.41
CA ASN A 78 0.39 -0.59 19.57
C ASN A 78 -0.98 -1.15 19.18
N ASP A 79 -1.62 -1.85 20.12
CA ASP A 79 -3.00 -2.31 19.93
C ASP A 79 -3.93 -1.10 19.68
N SER A 80 -4.90 -1.30 18.79
CA SER A 80 -5.81 -0.25 18.31
C SER A 80 -7.09 -0.88 17.81
N GLU A 81 -8.23 -0.19 17.98
CA GLU A 81 -9.53 -0.66 17.52
C GLU A 81 -9.60 -0.81 16.00
N SER A 82 -8.84 -0.01 15.24
CA SER A 82 -8.79 -0.12 13.77
C SER A 82 -8.18 -1.45 13.30
N LEU A 83 -7.35 -2.10 14.13
CA LEU A 83 -6.73 -3.39 13.86
C LEU A 83 -7.57 -4.58 14.36
N ASN A 84 -8.79 -4.33 14.84
CA ASN A 84 -9.70 -5.34 15.39
C ASN A 84 -10.83 -5.66 14.39
N PHE A 85 -10.70 -6.78 13.67
CA PHE A 85 -11.62 -7.16 12.60
C PHE A 85 -12.81 -8.02 13.05
N SER A 86 -12.81 -8.50 14.29
CA SER A 86 -13.85 -9.35 14.87
C SER A 86 -14.11 -10.58 13.98
N ASN A 87 -15.37 -10.82 13.59
CA ASN A 87 -15.77 -11.82 12.60
C ASN A 87 -15.72 -11.29 11.16
N GLY A 88 -15.38 -10.01 10.97
CA GLY A 88 -15.34 -9.33 9.68
C GLY A 88 -14.24 -9.85 8.75
N ASN A 89 -14.28 -9.32 7.54
CA ASN A 89 -13.31 -9.64 6.50
C ASN A 89 -12.06 -8.75 6.69
N PHE A 90 -10.90 -9.25 6.26
CA PHE A 90 -9.71 -8.43 6.18
C PHE A 90 -8.76 -8.95 5.11
N THR A 91 -7.88 -8.07 4.65
CA THR A 91 -6.78 -8.42 3.74
C THR A 91 -5.47 -7.89 4.30
N ILE A 92 -4.41 -8.67 4.17
CA ILE A 92 -3.03 -8.25 4.47
C ILE A 92 -2.20 -8.50 3.22
N SER A 93 -1.44 -7.50 2.78
CA SER A 93 -0.45 -7.66 1.72
C SER A 93 0.91 -7.10 2.16
N LEU A 94 1.99 -7.70 1.66
CA LEU A 94 3.36 -7.25 1.92
C LEU A 94 4.33 -7.80 0.88
N TRP A 95 5.44 -7.08 0.69
CA TRP A 95 6.62 -7.58 0.01
C TRP A 95 7.61 -8.16 1.01
N VAL A 96 8.22 -9.29 0.67
CA VAL A 96 9.24 -9.93 1.51
C VAL A 96 10.36 -10.54 0.68
N LYS A 97 11.59 -10.42 1.18
CA LYS A 97 12.78 -11.15 0.72
C LYS A 97 13.47 -11.81 1.90
N LEU A 98 13.40 -13.14 1.99
CA LEU A 98 14.04 -13.90 3.07
C LEU A 98 15.51 -14.22 2.72
N LEU A 99 16.41 -14.13 3.70
CA LEU A 99 17.86 -14.36 3.51
C LEU A 99 18.28 -15.79 3.90
N ASP A 100 17.44 -16.51 4.65
CA ASP A 100 17.67 -17.90 5.00
C ASP A 100 16.37 -18.71 5.11
N LYS A 101 16.51 -20.03 5.30
CA LYS A 101 15.42 -20.96 5.55
C LYS A 101 15.40 -21.36 7.03
N ARG A 102 14.22 -21.34 7.64
CA ARG A 102 13.99 -21.72 9.05
C ARG A 102 12.60 -22.33 9.19
N ASP A 103 12.37 -23.06 10.28
CA ASP A 103 11.06 -23.66 10.57
C ASP A 103 9.94 -22.60 10.59
N TYR A 104 10.23 -21.42 11.15
CA TYR A 104 9.28 -20.31 11.24
C TYR A 104 9.96 -18.95 11.14
N HIS A 105 9.66 -18.24 10.05
CA HIS A 105 9.80 -16.79 9.91
C HIS A 105 8.45 -16.13 10.13
N ARG A 106 8.28 -15.31 11.17
CA ARG A 106 7.00 -14.65 11.48
C ARG A 106 6.99 -13.25 10.90
N LEU A 107 6.43 -13.14 9.69
CA LEU A 107 6.50 -11.92 8.88
C LEU A 107 5.71 -10.79 9.52
N ILE A 108 4.44 -11.05 9.82
CA ILE A 108 3.54 -10.11 10.50
C ILE A 108 2.50 -10.89 11.31
N SER A 109 2.23 -10.43 12.54
CA SER A 109 1.30 -11.10 13.45
C SER A 109 0.55 -10.15 14.36
N LYS A 110 -0.72 -10.43 14.56
CA LYS A 110 -1.52 -9.98 15.70
C LYS A 110 -2.13 -11.23 16.30
N TYR A 111 -1.33 -11.95 17.09
CA TYR A 111 -1.67 -13.29 17.57
C TYR A 111 -1.16 -13.58 18.97
N LYS A 112 -1.92 -14.40 19.70
CA LYS A 112 -1.50 -15.02 20.96
C LYS A 112 -1.94 -16.47 21.02
N TYR A 113 -1.00 -17.36 21.32
CA TYR A 113 -1.20 -18.81 21.29
C TYR A 113 -2.53 -19.26 21.92
N ASP A 114 -2.85 -18.79 23.12
CA ASP A 114 -4.06 -19.23 23.85
C ASP A 114 -5.32 -18.42 23.52
N SER A 115 -5.19 -17.23 22.92
CA SER A 115 -6.29 -16.29 22.74
C SER A 115 -6.75 -16.10 21.29
N GLY A 116 -5.96 -16.57 20.30
CA GLY A 116 -6.31 -16.51 18.89
C GLY A 116 -5.60 -15.38 18.13
N GLY A 117 -6.24 -14.91 17.06
CA GLY A 117 -5.74 -13.85 16.18
C GLY A 117 -5.27 -14.39 14.83
N TRP A 118 -4.30 -13.72 14.21
CA TRP A 118 -3.78 -14.10 12.90
C TRP A 118 -2.27 -13.90 12.77
N ILE A 119 -1.65 -14.74 11.94
CA ILE A 119 -0.22 -14.68 11.63
C ILE A 119 0.00 -14.97 10.14
N VAL A 120 0.80 -14.15 9.47
CA VAL A 120 1.42 -14.49 8.19
C VAL A 120 2.87 -14.88 8.44
N TYR A 121 3.30 -16.02 7.90
CA TYR A 121 4.60 -16.59 8.17
C TYR A 121 5.21 -17.27 6.94
N ALA A 122 6.49 -17.63 7.02
CA ALA A 122 7.12 -18.58 6.12
C ALA A 122 7.71 -19.74 6.93
N SER A 123 7.58 -20.96 6.43
CA SER A 123 8.32 -22.13 6.93
C SER A 123 9.58 -22.34 6.10
N GLU A 124 10.25 -23.48 6.28
CA GLU A 124 11.43 -23.84 5.49
C GLU A 124 11.12 -23.83 3.98
N LYS A 125 9.90 -24.20 3.59
CA LYS A 125 9.54 -24.37 2.17
C LYS A 125 8.47 -23.44 1.65
N TYR A 126 7.49 -23.07 2.48
CA TYR A 126 6.27 -22.41 2.01
C TYR A 126 5.99 -21.11 2.77
N PHE A 127 5.28 -20.19 2.13
CA PHE A 127 4.55 -19.17 2.86
C PHE A 127 3.27 -19.75 3.47
N GLY A 128 2.73 -19.07 4.47
CA GLY A 128 1.52 -19.53 5.12
C GLY A 128 0.83 -18.49 5.97
N CYS A 129 -0.39 -18.82 6.35
CA CYS A 129 -1.17 -18.04 7.28
C CYS A 129 -1.86 -18.96 8.29
N ASN A 130 -1.83 -18.53 9.55
CA ASN A 130 -2.65 -19.10 10.59
C ASN A 130 -3.70 -18.09 11.02
N ILE A 131 -4.95 -18.51 11.07
CA ILE A 131 -6.05 -17.75 11.67
C ILE A 131 -6.65 -18.65 12.74
N ARG A 132 -6.74 -18.09 13.94
CA ARG A 132 -7.31 -18.77 15.10
C ARG A 132 -8.44 -17.92 15.66
N GLY A 133 -9.67 -18.44 15.53
CA GLY A 133 -10.81 -17.93 16.27
C GLY A 133 -10.75 -18.38 17.72
N THR A 134 -11.68 -17.92 18.55
CA THR A 134 -11.76 -18.33 19.97
C THR A 134 -11.93 -19.85 20.18
N SER A 135 -12.35 -20.60 19.14
CA SER A 135 -12.59 -22.05 19.20
C SER A 135 -11.97 -22.86 18.05
N GLU A 136 -11.43 -22.22 17.00
CA GLU A 136 -10.97 -22.91 15.78
C GLU A 136 -9.55 -22.51 15.39
N PHE A 137 -8.77 -23.43 14.83
CA PHE A 137 -7.37 -23.23 14.42
C PHE A 137 -7.13 -23.81 13.04
N GLU A 138 -6.71 -22.98 12.07
CA GLU A 138 -6.43 -23.47 10.72
C GLU A 138 -5.10 -22.95 10.19
N ASN A 139 -4.37 -23.86 9.53
CA ASN A 139 -3.05 -23.57 9.01
C ASN A 139 -2.95 -23.90 7.51
N LEU A 140 -2.48 -22.94 6.73
CA LEU A 140 -2.38 -23.05 5.28
C LEU A 140 -0.91 -22.86 4.86
N PHE A 141 -0.37 -23.82 4.11
CA PHE A 141 0.98 -23.77 3.53
C PHE A 141 0.88 -23.71 2.00
N PHE A 142 1.30 -22.61 1.39
CA PHE A 142 1.24 -22.44 -0.07
C PHE A 142 2.39 -21.57 -0.57
N GLY A 143 2.77 -21.79 -1.83
CA GLY A 143 3.78 -20.98 -2.49
C GLY A 143 5.19 -21.35 -2.04
N GLU A 144 5.87 -22.15 -2.85
CA GLU A 144 7.31 -22.40 -2.66
C GLU A 144 8.10 -21.11 -2.91
N TYR A 145 9.13 -20.89 -2.10
CA TYR A 145 10.00 -19.74 -2.25
C TYR A 145 11.46 -20.13 -2.21
N ASN A 146 12.28 -19.31 -2.84
CA ASN A 146 13.73 -19.35 -2.71
C ASN A 146 14.18 -18.16 -1.87
N VAL A 147 15.26 -18.33 -1.10
CA VAL A 147 15.90 -17.20 -0.42
C VAL A 147 16.46 -16.22 -1.45
N GLU A 148 16.73 -14.99 -1.01
CA GLU A 148 17.30 -13.91 -1.80
C GLU A 148 16.42 -13.45 -2.98
N LYS A 149 15.11 -13.73 -2.96
CA LYS A 149 14.14 -13.23 -3.94
C LYS A 149 12.99 -12.48 -3.27
N TRP A 150 12.54 -11.41 -3.91
CA TRP A 150 11.33 -10.69 -3.52
C TRP A 150 10.07 -11.45 -3.93
N TYR A 151 9.13 -11.52 -3.01
CA TYR A 151 7.80 -12.10 -3.20
C TYR A 151 6.75 -11.14 -2.68
N PHE A 152 5.64 -11.03 -3.41
CA PHE A 152 4.46 -10.32 -2.95
C PHE A 152 3.43 -11.32 -2.42
N ILE A 153 3.08 -11.18 -1.14
CA ILE A 153 2.14 -12.07 -0.48
C ILE A 153 0.88 -11.28 -0.20
N THR A 154 -0.27 -11.85 -0.52
CA THR A 154 -1.57 -11.33 -0.05
C THR A 154 -2.37 -12.42 0.61
N VAL A 155 -2.88 -12.16 1.81
CA VAL A 155 -3.78 -13.03 2.56
C VAL A 155 -5.14 -12.35 2.66
N ILE A 156 -6.19 -13.05 2.27
CA ILE A 156 -7.57 -12.60 2.40
C ILE A 156 -8.30 -13.53 3.35
N LYS A 157 -8.96 -12.96 4.36
CA LYS A 157 -9.92 -13.66 5.21
C LYS A 157 -11.31 -13.10 4.99
N THR A 158 -12.27 -13.98 4.75
CA THR A 158 -13.70 -13.69 4.82
C THR A 158 -14.35 -14.46 5.98
N SER A 159 -15.67 -14.38 6.14
CA SER A 159 -16.38 -15.18 7.15
C SER A 159 -16.14 -16.69 6.97
N ASN A 160 -16.01 -17.17 5.73
CA ASN A 160 -15.97 -18.60 5.42
C ASN A 160 -14.79 -19.05 4.55
N LYS A 161 -13.86 -18.16 4.20
CA LYS A 161 -12.69 -18.47 3.35
C LYS A 161 -11.43 -17.79 3.84
N MET A 162 -10.32 -18.48 3.68
CA MET A 162 -8.99 -17.89 3.70
C MET A 162 -8.30 -18.18 2.37
N LYS A 163 -7.75 -17.15 1.72
CA LYS A 163 -6.99 -17.23 0.47
C LYS A 163 -5.59 -16.69 0.69
N ILE A 164 -4.60 -17.29 0.01
CA ILE A 164 -3.24 -16.78 -0.07
C ILE A 164 -2.89 -16.63 -1.55
N PHE A 165 -2.39 -15.45 -1.92
CA PHE A 165 -1.84 -15.14 -3.23
C PHE A 165 -0.33 -14.96 -3.11
N LEU A 166 0.40 -15.44 -4.11
CA LEU A 166 1.84 -15.23 -4.27
C LEU A 166 2.09 -14.62 -5.65
N ASN A 167 2.74 -13.45 -5.69
CA ASN A 167 2.98 -12.68 -6.92
C ASN A 167 1.69 -12.52 -7.74
N SER A 168 0.65 -12.00 -7.08
CA SER A 168 -0.72 -11.80 -7.60
C SER A 168 -1.51 -13.03 -8.05
N LYS A 169 -0.96 -14.25 -7.96
CA LYS A 169 -1.64 -15.49 -8.35
C LYS A 169 -2.16 -16.24 -7.12
N LEU A 170 -3.38 -16.75 -7.19
CA LEU A 170 -3.94 -17.57 -6.11
C LEU A 170 -3.06 -18.81 -5.89
N ALA A 171 -2.41 -18.87 -4.73
CA ALA A 171 -1.52 -19.98 -4.35
C ALA A 171 -2.28 -21.07 -3.59
N GLY A 172 -3.32 -20.68 -2.84
CA GLY A 172 -4.15 -21.62 -2.11
C GLY A 172 -5.38 -20.98 -1.49
N MET A 173 -6.37 -21.81 -1.19
CA MET A 173 -7.61 -21.43 -0.55
C MET A 173 -8.08 -22.54 0.38
N TYR A 174 -8.67 -22.15 1.50
CA TYR A 174 -9.36 -23.04 2.42
C TYR A 174 -10.73 -22.44 2.78
N SER A 175 -11.75 -23.28 2.88
CA SER A 175 -13.11 -22.87 3.20
C SER A 175 -13.49 -23.41 4.57
N PHE A 176 -13.71 -22.51 5.52
CA PHE A 176 -14.06 -22.83 6.91
C PHE A 176 -14.66 -21.59 7.58
N GLU A 177 -15.60 -21.77 8.51
CA GLU A 177 -16.21 -20.65 9.25
C GLU A 177 -15.24 -20.13 10.32
N PHE A 178 -14.83 -18.87 10.20
CA PHE A 178 -13.89 -18.28 11.15
C PHE A 178 -14.62 -17.54 12.28
N GLY A 179 -14.23 -17.84 13.52
CA GLY A 179 -14.66 -17.08 14.69
C GLY A 179 -14.01 -15.70 14.83
N ASN A 180 -14.18 -15.12 16.01
CA ASN A 180 -13.67 -13.79 16.34
C ASN A 180 -12.14 -13.80 16.39
N THR A 181 -11.51 -12.88 15.65
CA THR A 181 -10.06 -12.74 15.55
C THR A 181 -9.48 -11.61 16.42
N ASN A 182 -10.31 -10.88 17.16
CA ASN A 182 -9.87 -9.78 18.02
C ASN A 182 -9.06 -10.29 19.21
N ILE A 183 -7.92 -9.64 19.42
CA ILE A 183 -7.08 -9.83 20.60
C ILE A 183 -6.45 -8.50 21.02
N SER A 184 -6.25 -8.32 22.31
CA SER A 184 -5.59 -7.12 22.88
C SER A 184 -4.07 -7.29 22.92
N GLU A 185 -3.48 -7.54 21.75
CA GLU A 185 -2.03 -7.69 21.58
C GLU A 185 -1.54 -6.75 20.49
N PRO A 186 -0.29 -6.25 20.58
CA PRO A 186 0.29 -5.41 19.54
C PRO A 186 0.36 -6.15 18.19
N LEU A 187 0.32 -5.39 17.10
CA LEU A 187 0.72 -5.89 15.80
C LEU A 187 2.25 -5.91 15.74
N LEU A 188 2.82 -7.04 15.36
CA LEU A 188 4.26 -7.28 15.34
C LEU A 188 4.70 -7.63 13.92
N ILE A 189 5.75 -6.97 13.44
CA ILE A 189 6.42 -7.27 12.18
C ILE A 189 7.80 -7.84 12.52
N GLY A 190 8.12 -9.00 11.94
CA GLY A 190 9.43 -9.64 12.06
C GLY A 190 9.67 -10.50 13.30
N LYS A 191 8.66 -10.72 14.15
CA LYS A 191 8.76 -11.66 15.29
C LYS A 191 7.41 -12.28 15.68
N TYR A 192 7.50 -13.24 16.59
CA TYR A 192 6.39 -13.77 17.36
C TYR A 192 6.70 -13.81 18.86
N ILE A 193 5.66 -13.87 19.69
CA ILE A 193 5.78 -14.09 21.14
C ILE A 193 5.08 -15.41 21.47
N SER A 194 5.86 -16.44 21.78
CA SER A 194 5.38 -17.76 22.18
C SER A 194 5.39 -17.89 23.70
N HIS A 195 4.22 -18.06 24.34
CA HIS A 195 4.10 -18.16 25.81
C HIS A 195 4.83 -17.03 26.58
N GLY A 196 4.75 -15.80 26.07
CA GLY A 196 5.42 -14.64 26.67
C GLY A 196 6.92 -14.52 26.34
N MET A 197 7.49 -15.47 25.60
CA MET A 197 8.90 -15.44 25.19
C MET A 197 9.01 -15.05 23.70
N PRO A 198 9.84 -14.05 23.35
CA PRO A 198 10.12 -13.74 21.95
C PRO A 198 10.74 -14.93 21.21
N SER A 199 10.26 -15.22 20.01
CA SER A 199 10.77 -16.29 19.16
C SER A 199 10.46 -16.06 17.68
N ASN A 200 11.04 -16.90 16.81
CA ASN A 200 10.74 -16.96 15.37
C ASN A 200 10.95 -15.62 14.63
N TYR A 201 12.07 -14.98 14.95
CA TYR A 201 12.54 -13.76 14.29
C TYR A 201 12.85 -14.00 12.82
N ILE A 202 12.55 -13.01 11.99
CA ILE A 202 12.82 -13.10 10.55
C ILE A 202 14.24 -12.68 10.21
N SER A 203 14.88 -13.40 9.29
CA SER A 203 16.09 -12.91 8.61
C SER A 203 15.72 -12.56 7.17
N GLY A 204 15.59 -11.27 6.90
CA GLY A 204 14.89 -10.83 5.70
C GLY A 204 14.74 -9.33 5.56
N LEU A 205 14.13 -8.94 4.44
CA LEU A 205 13.63 -7.60 4.18
C LEU A 205 12.11 -7.67 4.04
N ILE A 206 11.41 -6.69 4.61
CA ILE A 206 9.97 -6.49 4.41
C ILE A 206 9.74 -5.06 3.94
N ASP A 207 8.76 -4.90 3.05
CA ASP A 207 8.38 -3.63 2.45
C ASP A 207 6.87 -3.60 2.12
N ASP A 208 6.33 -2.39 1.93
CA ASP A 208 5.03 -2.09 1.31
C ASP A 208 3.83 -2.83 1.94
N ILE A 209 3.81 -2.91 3.28
CA ILE A 209 2.76 -3.62 4.01
C ILE A 209 1.45 -2.82 3.93
N ARG A 210 0.35 -3.45 3.51
CA ARG A 210 -0.99 -2.88 3.58
C ARG A 210 -1.96 -3.82 4.28
N ILE A 211 -2.84 -3.26 5.12
CA ILE A 211 -3.89 -3.98 5.83
C ILE A 211 -5.22 -3.32 5.49
N TYR A 212 -6.22 -4.13 5.16
CA TYR A 212 -7.58 -3.69 4.81
C TYR A 212 -8.61 -4.36 5.71
N ASN A 213 -9.70 -3.66 6.03
CA ASN A 213 -10.86 -4.22 6.74
C ASN A 213 -11.93 -4.83 5.79
N ARG A 214 -11.51 -5.22 4.59
CA ARG A 214 -12.36 -5.85 3.57
C ARG A 214 -11.60 -6.91 2.78
N GLU A 215 -12.35 -7.70 2.02
CA GLU A 215 -11.80 -8.46 0.90
C GLU A 215 -11.49 -7.47 -0.24
N ILE A 216 -10.28 -7.56 -0.78
CA ILE A 216 -9.92 -6.90 -2.04
C ILE A 216 -10.02 -7.90 -3.19
N SER A 217 -10.33 -7.41 -4.38
CA SER A 217 -10.47 -8.21 -5.61
C SER A 217 -9.12 -8.67 -6.16
N GLU A 218 -9.13 -9.67 -7.04
CA GLU A 218 -7.89 -10.13 -7.70
C GLU A 218 -7.25 -9.04 -8.57
N ASP A 219 -8.05 -8.12 -9.12
CA ASP A 219 -7.52 -7.00 -9.91
C ASP A 219 -6.85 -5.96 -9.02
N GLU A 220 -7.39 -5.68 -7.83
CA GLU A 220 -6.71 -4.86 -6.81
C GLU A 220 -5.39 -5.50 -6.34
N ILE A 221 -5.35 -6.84 -6.19
CA ILE A 221 -4.11 -7.56 -5.85
C ILE A 221 -3.07 -7.41 -6.96
N LYS A 222 -3.48 -7.50 -8.23
CA LYS A 222 -2.59 -7.26 -9.38
C LYS A 222 -2.11 -5.81 -9.40
N GLU A 223 -3.01 -4.85 -9.18
CA GLU A 223 -2.65 -3.42 -9.11
C GLU A 223 -1.59 -3.17 -8.03
N LEU A 224 -1.75 -3.74 -6.83
CA LEU A 224 -0.75 -3.68 -5.77
C LEU A 224 0.58 -4.37 -6.13
N PHE A 225 0.54 -5.47 -6.89
CA PHE A 225 1.73 -6.20 -7.30
C PHE A 225 2.57 -5.41 -8.31
N TYR A 226 1.93 -4.72 -9.26
CA TYR A 226 2.61 -3.88 -10.25
C TYR A 226 2.82 -2.43 -9.78
N PHE A 227 2.32 -2.08 -8.58
CA PHE A 227 2.40 -0.73 -8.03
C PHE A 227 3.85 -0.21 -8.02
N ASN A 228 4.01 1.04 -8.47
CA ASN A 228 5.30 1.72 -8.73
C ASN A 228 6.19 1.03 -9.80
N GLY A 229 5.61 0.25 -10.70
CA GLY A 229 6.31 -0.29 -11.87
C GLY A 229 7.13 -1.55 -11.57
N TRP A 230 6.76 -2.34 -10.55
CA TRP A 230 7.40 -3.64 -10.34
C TRP A 230 7.04 -4.61 -11.45
N SER A 231 8.03 -5.16 -12.15
CA SER A 231 7.85 -6.26 -13.11
C SER A 231 8.60 -7.50 -12.63
N ASP A 232 7.96 -8.67 -12.64
CA ASP A 232 8.67 -9.94 -12.43
C ASP A 232 9.61 -10.17 -13.62
N PHE A 233 10.92 -10.03 -13.42
CA PHE A 233 11.96 -10.23 -14.44
C PHE A 233 11.95 -11.63 -15.10
N ASN A 234 11.08 -12.56 -14.67
CA ASN A 234 10.91 -13.90 -15.26
C ASN A 234 9.63 -14.08 -16.05
N VAL A 235 8.85 -13.02 -16.26
CA VAL A 235 7.73 -13.03 -17.19
C VAL A 235 7.97 -11.91 -18.19
N ASN A 236 8.17 -12.27 -19.46
CA ASN A 236 8.04 -11.32 -20.56
C ASN A 236 6.57 -10.89 -20.61
N TYR A 237 6.21 -9.93 -19.78
CA TYR A 237 5.00 -9.16 -20.02
C TYR A 237 5.33 -8.25 -21.20
N ASN A 238 4.57 -8.41 -22.27
CA ASN A 238 4.66 -7.45 -23.35
C ASN A 238 4.12 -6.12 -22.80
N ASP A 239 4.98 -5.13 -22.82
CA ASP A 239 4.68 -3.71 -22.63
C ASP A 239 5.29 -3.07 -23.89
N PHE A 240 4.45 -2.94 -24.92
CA PHE A 240 4.88 -2.61 -26.28
C PHE A 240 5.46 -1.19 -26.36
N ASP A 241 4.95 -0.27 -25.53
CA ASP A 241 5.31 1.15 -25.56
C ASP A 241 6.18 1.61 -24.37
N ASN A 242 6.44 0.70 -23.42
CA ASN A 242 7.27 0.89 -22.23
C ASN A 242 6.81 2.08 -21.38
N ASP A 243 5.49 2.22 -21.20
CA ASP A 243 4.91 3.24 -20.35
C ASP A 243 4.75 2.80 -18.88
N GLY A 244 5.00 1.53 -18.58
CA GLY A 244 4.90 0.93 -17.25
C GLY A 244 3.59 0.18 -16.99
N ILE A 245 2.69 0.10 -17.97
CA ILE A 245 1.46 -0.69 -17.96
C ILE A 245 1.56 -1.78 -19.03
N ILE A 246 1.40 -3.03 -18.62
CA ILE A 246 1.56 -4.17 -19.53
C ILE A 246 0.37 -4.24 -20.53
N ASP A 247 0.62 -4.67 -21.77
CA ASP A 247 -0.33 -4.66 -22.90
C ASP A 247 -1.70 -5.27 -22.57
N SER A 248 -1.75 -6.27 -21.68
CA SER A 248 -3.01 -6.91 -21.30
C SER A 248 -3.94 -6.04 -20.44
N PHE A 249 -3.41 -4.96 -19.87
CA PHE A 249 -4.12 -3.96 -19.08
C PHE A 249 -4.05 -2.56 -19.70
N ASP A 250 -3.19 -2.36 -20.69
CA ASP A 250 -3.10 -1.13 -21.46
C ASP A 250 -4.32 -0.99 -22.39
N GLN A 251 -5.09 0.08 -22.17
CA GLN A 251 -6.24 0.47 -22.97
C GLN A 251 -5.88 1.59 -23.97
N CYS A 252 -4.65 2.08 -23.92
CA CYS A 252 -4.11 3.19 -24.70
C CYS A 252 -2.77 2.79 -25.33
N GLU A 253 -2.83 1.78 -26.19
CA GLU A 253 -1.68 1.27 -26.94
C GLU A 253 -0.89 2.43 -27.62
N ASN A 254 0.43 2.48 -27.40
CA ASN A 254 1.39 3.46 -27.94
C ASN A 254 1.48 4.79 -27.20
N THR A 255 1.30 4.77 -25.88
CA THR A 255 1.60 5.92 -25.05
C THR A 255 3.09 6.24 -25.08
N ALA A 256 3.45 7.52 -25.00
CA ALA A 256 4.83 7.94 -25.17
C ALA A 256 5.71 7.37 -24.05
N THR A 257 6.78 6.66 -24.38
CA THR A 257 7.73 6.13 -23.41
C THR A 257 8.19 7.21 -22.40
N ASN A 258 8.13 6.91 -21.10
CA ASN A 258 8.35 7.84 -19.96
C ASN A 258 7.25 8.90 -19.71
N SER A 259 6.07 8.77 -20.32
CA SER A 259 4.94 9.61 -19.93
C SER A 259 4.29 9.09 -18.65
N TYR A 260 3.71 10.00 -17.86
CA TYR A 260 2.91 9.59 -16.70
C TYR A 260 1.57 9.06 -17.22
N VAL A 261 1.34 7.77 -17.01
CA VAL A 261 0.12 7.09 -17.41
C VAL A 261 -0.74 6.74 -16.20
N ASP A 262 -2.05 6.66 -16.41
CA ASP A 262 -2.97 6.13 -15.42
C ASP A 262 -2.95 4.59 -15.40
N LYS A 263 -3.79 3.97 -14.56
CA LYS A 263 -3.81 2.50 -14.41
C LYS A 263 -4.19 1.73 -15.67
N ASN A 264 -4.68 2.41 -16.70
CA ASN A 264 -5.07 1.82 -17.98
C ASN A 264 -4.04 2.10 -19.09
N GLY A 265 -2.82 2.56 -18.78
CA GLY A 265 -1.82 2.92 -19.80
C GLY A 265 -2.15 4.19 -20.57
N CYS A 266 -3.22 4.90 -20.18
CA CYS A 266 -3.61 6.13 -20.83
C CYS A 266 -2.83 7.31 -20.26
N PRO A 267 -2.42 8.31 -21.08
CA PRO A 267 -1.81 9.52 -20.58
C PRO A 267 -2.66 10.10 -19.45
N ALA A 268 -2.13 10.10 -18.24
CA ALA A 268 -2.84 10.65 -17.10
C ALA A 268 -3.14 12.11 -17.46
N ASN A 269 -4.42 12.49 -17.43
CA ASN A 269 -4.86 13.85 -17.76
C ASN A 269 -4.41 14.85 -16.68
N GLY A 270 -3.10 15.01 -16.51
CA GLY A 270 -2.52 16.30 -16.22
C GLY A 270 -2.72 17.15 -17.47
N VAL A 271 -3.61 18.12 -17.39
CA VAL A 271 -3.91 19.09 -18.46
C VAL A 271 -2.60 19.55 -19.11
N PHE A 272 -2.34 19.11 -20.34
CA PHE A 272 -1.26 19.70 -21.13
C PHE A 272 -1.68 21.12 -21.48
N LEU A 273 -1.01 22.10 -20.87
CA LEU A 273 -1.13 23.49 -21.28
C LEU A 273 -0.63 23.57 -22.72
N THR A 274 -1.45 24.10 -23.63
CA THR A 274 -0.93 24.52 -24.93
C THR A 274 0.26 25.46 -24.72
N SER A 275 1.21 25.50 -25.65
CA SER A 275 2.36 26.41 -25.57
C SER A 275 1.94 27.87 -25.31
N GLN A 276 0.77 28.27 -25.80
CA GLN A 276 0.17 29.57 -25.53
C GLN A 276 -0.34 29.72 -24.08
N GLN A 277 -0.99 28.70 -23.52
CA GLN A 277 -1.44 28.69 -22.12
C GLN A 277 -0.26 28.58 -21.14
N ALA A 278 0.75 27.79 -21.44
CA ALA A 278 1.98 27.68 -20.66
C ALA A 278 2.72 29.03 -20.63
N THR A 279 2.81 29.70 -21.77
CA THR A 279 3.40 31.06 -21.86
C THR A 279 2.58 32.08 -21.07
N GLN A 280 1.25 32.01 -21.13
CA GLN A 280 0.38 32.88 -20.32
C GLN A 280 0.55 32.65 -18.82
N ILE A 281 0.68 31.40 -18.38
CA ILE A 281 0.86 31.05 -16.96
C ILE A 281 2.24 31.47 -16.47
N VAL A 282 3.31 31.25 -17.24
CA VAL A 282 4.66 31.74 -16.90
C VAL A 282 4.70 33.27 -16.82
N ASN A 283 4.02 33.97 -17.73
CA ASN A 283 3.92 35.42 -17.69
C ASN A 283 3.06 35.90 -16.51
N CYS A 284 2.00 35.17 -16.15
CA CYS A 284 1.18 35.46 -14.99
C CYS A 284 2.00 35.29 -13.69
N MET A 285 2.75 34.20 -13.56
CA MET A 285 3.62 33.95 -12.40
C MET A 285 4.76 34.97 -12.30
N LYS A 286 5.36 35.38 -13.41
CA LYS A 286 6.37 36.46 -13.43
C LYS A 286 5.77 37.80 -13.01
N ASN A 287 4.57 38.12 -13.45
CA ASN A 287 3.89 39.35 -13.04
C ASN A 287 3.47 39.31 -11.57
N VAL A 288 3.03 38.16 -11.06
CA VAL A 288 2.75 37.95 -9.63
C VAL A 288 4.04 38.11 -8.82
N GLN A 289 5.17 37.55 -9.24
CA GLN A 289 6.45 37.72 -8.55
C GLN A 289 6.90 39.18 -8.54
N ILE A 290 6.78 39.90 -9.66
CA ILE A 290 7.10 41.34 -9.75
C ILE A 290 6.19 42.16 -8.82
N ILE A 291 4.90 41.83 -8.74
CA ILE A 291 3.97 42.50 -7.82
C ILE A 291 4.38 42.22 -6.37
N LEU A 292 4.61 40.95 -6.01
CA LEU A 292 5.03 40.53 -4.67
C LEU A 292 6.37 41.17 -4.24
N ASP A 293 7.31 41.34 -5.17
CA ASP A 293 8.59 42.00 -4.92
C ASP A 293 8.45 43.53 -4.76
N SER A 294 7.38 44.13 -5.32
CA SER A 294 7.15 45.59 -5.31
C SER A 294 6.30 46.10 -4.15
N ILE A 295 5.33 45.31 -3.68
CA ILE A 295 4.40 45.71 -2.61
C ILE A 295 4.48 44.81 -1.37
N GLY A 296 5.19 43.68 -1.43
CA GLY A 296 5.23 42.71 -0.34
C GLY A 296 3.99 41.82 -0.26
N ILE A 297 4.16 40.61 0.27
CA ILE A 297 3.13 39.56 0.33
C ILE A 297 1.88 39.99 1.11
N GLU A 298 2.03 40.70 2.23
CA GLU A 298 0.89 41.09 3.07
C GLU A 298 -0.03 42.12 2.39
N ASP A 299 0.53 43.09 1.68
CA ASP A 299 -0.26 44.11 0.98
C ASP A 299 -0.88 43.58 -0.31
N ALA A 300 -0.22 42.62 -0.98
CA ALA A 300 -0.79 41.88 -2.09
C ALA A 300 -2.02 41.05 -1.66
N ILE A 301 -1.96 40.39 -0.49
CA ILE A 301 -3.08 39.65 0.09
C ILE A 301 -4.25 40.59 0.42
N LYS A 302 -3.99 41.74 1.05
CA LYS A 302 -5.04 42.74 1.33
C LYS A 302 -5.71 43.27 0.07
N ALA A 303 -4.94 43.55 -0.99
CA ALA A 303 -5.49 44.02 -2.26
C ALA A 303 -6.40 42.96 -2.91
N LEU A 304 -6.01 41.69 -2.82
CA LEU A 304 -6.81 40.56 -3.30
C LEU A 304 -8.10 40.40 -2.50
N GLU A 305 -8.05 40.48 -1.17
CA GLU A 305 -9.24 40.42 -0.30
C GLU A 305 -10.24 41.55 -0.58
N ILE A 306 -9.75 42.76 -0.85
CA ILE A 306 -10.57 43.92 -1.24
C ILE A 306 -11.23 43.66 -2.61
N SER A 307 -10.46 43.19 -3.60
CA SER A 307 -10.97 42.93 -4.96
C SER A 307 -11.96 41.77 -5.03
N ALA A 308 -11.83 40.79 -4.15
CA ALA A 308 -12.75 39.66 -4.01
C ALA A 308 -13.99 40.00 -3.17
N GLY A 309 -14.08 41.21 -2.62
CA GLY A 309 -15.21 41.65 -1.79
C GLY A 309 -15.28 40.96 -0.42
N LEU A 310 -14.16 40.42 0.07
CA LEU A 310 -14.08 39.59 1.27
C LEU A 310 -13.86 40.37 2.58
N GLN A 311 -13.89 41.71 2.55
CA GLN A 311 -13.78 42.47 3.79
C GLN A 311 -14.98 42.19 4.71
N LYS A 312 -14.69 41.68 5.92
CA LYS A 312 -15.64 41.72 7.03
C LYS A 312 -16.01 43.18 7.28
N LYS A 313 -17.29 43.51 7.08
CA LYS A 313 -17.86 44.74 7.63
C LYS A 313 -17.70 44.67 9.15
N ASN A 314 -16.91 45.58 9.72
CA ASN A 314 -16.96 45.89 11.14
C ASN A 314 -18.33 46.51 11.50
#